data_AF-A0A354A0D6-F1
#
_entry.id   AF-A0A354A0D6-F1
#
_cell.length_a   1.000
_cell.length_b   1.000
_cell.length_c   1.000
_cell.angle_alpha   90.00
_cell.angle_beta   90.00
_cell.angle_gamma   90.00
#
_symmetry.space_group_name_H-M   'P 1'
#
loop_
_entity.id
_entity.type
_entity.pdbx_description
1 polymer ?
#
loop_
_entity_poly.entity_id
_entity_poly.type
_entity_poly.pdbx_seq_one_letter_code
_entity_poly.pdbx_strand_id
1 'polypeptide(L)'
;MFLMMLIVLGAGFSILSLRYFPVPYIWISLFFFLILVYAAVTRIKPFVKLLCLNIGICILILGGLETYLWTSQALSDKERFEGDYSDYTRHYTVTDDILGYAPGKGKAFTSIKFLGEKELYNVTYTIDIKGLRAGPQYKNKETTGCILFFGDSFTFGEGLNDNETLPYIVGMKTRGKYTIYNFGFHGYGPHQMLSAVEHDVVDNIVECKPNYAIYQAL
;
A
#
# COMPACT_ATOMS: atom_id res chain seq x y z
N MET A 1 15.47 11.19 46.65
CA MET A 1 14.17 10.50 46.60
C MET A 1 13.25 11.10 45.55
N PHE A 2 12.91 12.39 45.62
CA PHE A 2 11.98 13.04 44.68
C PHE A 2 12.41 12.99 43.18
N LEU A 3 13.69 13.29 42.87
CA LEU A 3 14.19 13.22 41.49
C LEU A 3 14.14 11.79 40.90
N MET A 4 14.37 10.78 41.74
CA MET A 4 14.32 9.38 41.33
C MET A 4 12.90 8.96 40.95
N MET A 5 11.90 9.44 41.71
CA MET A 5 10.49 9.24 41.42
C MET A 5 10.09 9.88 40.08
N LEU A 6 10.57 11.11 39.79
CA LEU A 6 10.32 11.77 38.51
C LEU A 6 10.88 11.01 37.31
N ILE A 7 12.05 10.38 37.44
CA ILE A 7 12.64 9.56 36.39
C ILE A 7 11.79 8.31 36.12
N VAL A 8 11.30 7.64 37.16
CA VAL A 8 10.42 6.46 37.03
C VAL A 8 9.09 6.86 36.37
N LEU A 9 8.51 7.99 36.77
CA LEU A 9 7.32 8.54 36.11
C LEU A 9 7.60 8.89 34.64
N GLY A 10 8.80 9.39 34.32
CA GLY A 10 9.22 9.65 32.95
C GLY A 10 9.29 8.40 32.09
N ALA A 11 9.84 7.30 32.62
CA ALA A 11 9.84 6.02 31.91
C ALA A 11 8.41 5.52 31.64
N GLY A 12 7.51 5.62 32.63
CA GLY A 12 6.09 5.28 32.44
C GLY A 12 5.40 6.16 31.41
N PHE A 13 5.63 7.47 31.46
CA PHE A 13 5.11 8.43 30.49
C PHE A 13 5.64 8.14 29.07
N SER A 14 6.92 7.78 28.92
CA SER A 14 7.47 7.39 27.62
C SER A 14 6.77 6.18 27.02
N ILE A 15 6.49 5.15 27.83
CA ILE A 15 5.75 3.95 27.36
C ILE A 15 4.34 4.33 26.91
N LEU A 16 3.64 5.18 27.68
CA LEU A 16 2.30 5.65 27.31
C LEU A 16 2.32 6.50 26.04
N SER A 17 3.29 7.41 25.93
CA SER A 17 3.47 8.27 24.76
C SER A 17 3.69 7.41 23.50
N LEU A 18 4.65 6.47 23.54
CA LEU A 18 4.94 5.57 22.42
C LEU A 18 3.74 4.73 21.97
N ARG A 19 2.83 4.39 22.89
CA ARG A 19 1.68 3.54 22.59
C ARG A 19 0.48 4.31 22.05
N TYR A 20 0.26 5.54 22.52
CA TYR A 20 -1.02 6.22 22.31
C TYR A 20 -0.91 7.57 21.61
N PHE A 21 0.26 8.21 21.60
CA PHE A 21 0.36 9.61 21.16
C PHE A 21 0.85 9.67 19.71
N PRO A 22 0.25 10.53 18.88
CA PRO A 22 0.86 10.89 17.61
C PRO A 22 2.14 11.67 17.88
N VAL A 23 3.23 11.29 17.20
CA VAL A 23 4.57 11.87 17.36
C VAL A 23 5.10 11.79 18.81
N PRO A 24 5.34 10.57 19.35
CA PRO A 24 5.60 10.38 20.78
C PRO A 24 6.88 11.06 21.28
N TYR A 25 7.85 11.29 20.39
CA TYR A 25 9.18 11.77 20.74
C TYR A 25 9.21 13.24 21.20
N ILE A 26 8.30 14.10 20.72
CA ILE A 26 8.23 15.50 21.20
C ILE A 26 7.73 15.57 22.63
N TRP A 27 6.75 14.74 22.98
CA TRP A 27 6.18 14.70 24.31
C TRP A 27 7.19 14.14 25.31
N ILE A 28 7.91 13.09 24.91
CA ILE A 28 9.00 12.51 25.70
C ILE A 28 10.10 13.55 25.91
N SER A 29 10.55 14.22 24.86
CA SER A 29 11.64 15.21 24.97
C SER A 29 11.24 16.39 25.85
N LEU A 30 10.02 16.93 25.71
CA LEU A 30 9.48 17.98 26.57
C LEU A 30 9.42 17.54 28.04
N PHE A 31 8.96 16.32 28.31
CA PHE A 31 8.87 15.81 29.68
C PHE A 31 10.24 15.68 30.35
N PHE A 32 11.23 15.09 29.67
CA PHE A 32 12.58 14.97 30.21
C PHE A 32 13.31 16.31 30.29
N PHE A 33 13.04 17.25 29.36
CA PHE A 33 13.52 18.62 29.46
C PHE A 33 13.03 19.29 30.75
N LEU A 34 11.74 19.16 31.09
CA LEU A 34 11.17 19.73 32.32
C LEU A 34 11.79 19.10 33.59
N ILE A 35 12.06 17.78 33.59
CA ILE A 35 12.77 17.12 34.70
C ILE A 35 14.18 17.70 34.86
N LEU A 36 14.90 17.93 33.76
CA LEU A 36 16.26 18.46 33.79
C LEU A 36 16.29 19.94 34.20
N VAL A 37 15.30 20.73 33.80
CA VAL A 37 15.12 22.11 34.29
C VAL A 37 14.85 22.10 35.80
N TYR A 38 13.95 21.23 36.27
CA TYR A 38 13.68 21.07 37.70
C TYR A 38 14.95 20.64 38.48
N ALA A 39 15.72 19.69 37.93
CA ALA A 39 17.00 19.29 38.50
C ALA A 39 18.00 20.46 38.53
N ALA A 40 18.04 21.32 37.52
CA ALA A 40 18.92 22.49 37.51
C ALA A 40 18.54 23.52 38.58
N VAL A 41 17.25 23.78 38.79
CA VAL A 41 16.77 24.76 39.77
C VAL A 41 17.00 24.29 41.21
N THR A 42 16.82 22.99 41.48
CA THR A 42 16.91 22.42 42.84
C THR A 42 18.33 22.11 43.33
N ARG A 43 19.34 22.17 42.45
CA ARG A 43 20.74 21.86 42.81
C ARG A 43 21.52 23.11 43.16
N ILE A 44 22.45 23.02 44.12
CA ILE A 44 23.24 24.17 44.57
C ILE A 44 24.47 24.41 43.69
N LYS A 45 25.11 23.34 43.19
CA LYS A 45 26.37 23.44 42.44
C LYS A 45 26.16 24.00 41.03
N PRO A 46 26.84 25.10 40.64
CA PRO A 46 26.62 25.77 39.35
C PRO A 46 26.95 24.88 38.15
N PHE A 47 27.99 24.06 38.25
CA PHE A 47 28.36 23.10 37.20
C PHE A 47 27.24 22.09 36.88
N VAL A 48 26.55 21.59 37.91
CA VAL A 48 25.44 20.63 37.74
C VAL A 48 24.25 21.30 37.06
N LYS A 49 23.97 22.57 37.38
CA LYS A 49 22.92 23.34 36.70
C LYS A 49 23.20 23.47 35.21
N LEU A 50 24.44 23.86 34.88
CA LEU A 50 24.86 24.03 33.49
C LEU A 50 24.76 22.72 32.72
N LEU A 51 25.22 21.61 33.32
CA LEU A 51 25.14 20.29 32.69
C LEU A 51 23.68 19.86 32.44
N CYS A 52 22.80 19.98 33.44
CA CYS A 52 21.39 19.62 33.30
C CYS A 52 20.68 20.44 32.21
N LEU A 53 20.93 21.75 32.14
CA LEU A 53 20.34 22.61 31.11
C LEU A 53 20.85 22.27 29.71
N ASN A 54 22.15 22.06 29.52
CA ASN A 54 22.69 21.69 28.21
C ASN A 54 22.16 20.33 27.73
N ILE A 55 22.14 19.32 28.61
CA ILE A 55 21.56 18.00 28.27
C ILE A 55 20.08 18.15 27.93
N GLY A 56 19.33 18.95 28.70
CA GLY A 56 17.92 19.20 28.43
C GLY A 56 17.70 19.84 27.06
N ILE A 57 18.49 20.84 26.70
CA ILE A 57 18.43 21.51 25.40
C ILE A 57 18.74 20.50 24.28
N CYS A 58 19.78 19.66 24.43
CA CYS A 58 20.08 18.62 23.45
C CYS A 58 18.91 17.66 23.24
N ILE A 59 18.26 17.21 24.32
CA ILE A 59 17.07 16.32 24.25
C ILE A 59 15.91 17.02 23.54
N LEU A 60 15.67 18.30 23.84
CA LEU A 60 14.61 19.07 23.20
C LEU A 60 14.86 19.24 21.69
N ILE A 61 16.10 19.54 21.29
CA ILE A 61 16.51 19.64 19.88
C ILE A 61 16.31 18.30 19.17
N LEU A 62 16.73 17.17 19.77
CA LEU A 62 16.55 15.85 19.18
C LEU A 62 15.06 15.51 18.99
N GLY A 63 14.21 15.77 19.98
CA GLY A 63 12.77 15.55 19.84
C GLY A 63 12.12 16.47 18.80
N GLY A 64 12.60 17.71 18.67
CA GLY A 64 12.19 18.64 17.62
C GLY A 64 12.61 18.18 16.21
N LEU A 65 13.84 17.70 16.05
CA LEU A 65 14.34 17.14 14.78
C LEU A 65 13.55 15.91 14.35
N GLU A 66 13.30 14.97 15.28
CA GLU A 66 12.50 13.77 15.00
C GLU A 66 11.08 14.14 14.55
N THR A 67 10.47 15.12 15.21
CA THR A 67 9.15 15.64 14.84
C THR A 67 9.18 16.28 13.45
N TYR A 68 10.20 17.08 13.17
CA TYR A 68 10.40 17.69 11.86
C TYR A 68 10.56 16.63 10.76
N LEU A 69 11.40 15.62 10.97
CA LEU A 69 11.60 14.53 10.03
C LEU A 69 10.30 13.76 9.81
N TRP A 70 9.63 13.32 10.87
CA TRP A 70 8.36 12.59 10.78
C TRP A 70 7.28 13.38 10.02
N THR A 71 7.13 14.67 10.33
CA THR A 71 6.14 15.53 9.65
C THR A 71 6.53 15.84 8.21
N SER A 72 7.81 16.09 7.93
CA SER A 72 8.31 16.35 6.57
C SER A 72 8.13 15.13 5.67
N GLN A 73 8.40 13.93 6.21
CA GLN A 73 8.21 12.67 5.51
C GLN A 73 6.72 12.38 5.32
N ALA A 74 5.90 12.56 6.34
CA ALA A 74 4.44 12.41 6.23
C ALA A 74 3.79 13.40 5.24
N LEU A 75 4.40 14.58 5.02
CA LEU A 75 3.96 15.54 4.00
C LEU A 75 4.48 15.18 2.60
N SER A 76 5.70 14.65 2.49
CA SER A 76 6.31 14.19 1.23
C SER A 76 5.66 12.91 0.70
N ASP A 77 5.25 12.01 1.60
CA ASP A 77 4.81 10.66 1.26
C ASP A 77 3.28 10.56 1.07
N LYS A 78 2.59 11.68 0.86
CA LYS A 78 1.16 11.65 0.54
C LYS A 78 0.95 11.03 -0.84
N GLU A 79 0.53 9.78 -0.83
CA GLU A 79 0.08 9.10 -2.04
C GLU A 79 -1.26 9.68 -2.48
N ARG A 80 -1.41 9.90 -3.79
CA ARG A 80 -2.63 10.41 -4.39
C ARG A 80 -2.89 9.70 -5.71
N PHE A 81 -4.13 9.28 -5.91
CA PHE A 81 -4.59 8.72 -7.17
C PHE A 81 -5.43 9.75 -7.92
N GLU A 82 -5.25 9.82 -9.23
CA GLU A 82 -6.10 10.53 -10.17
C GLU A 82 -6.56 9.61 -11.30
N GLY A 83 -7.46 10.12 -12.14
CA GLY A 83 -8.03 9.40 -13.28
C GLY A 83 -9.26 8.59 -12.92
N ASP A 84 -9.70 7.76 -13.85
CA ASP A 84 -10.92 6.98 -13.74
C ASP A 84 -10.88 5.99 -12.56
N TYR A 85 -9.68 5.56 -12.15
CA TYR A 85 -9.48 4.72 -10.97
C TYR A 85 -10.05 5.34 -9.69
N SER A 86 -9.93 6.67 -9.55
CA SER A 86 -10.41 7.44 -8.40
C SER A 86 -11.83 7.99 -8.58
N ASP A 87 -12.37 7.92 -9.79
CA ASP A 87 -13.70 8.45 -10.13
C ASP A 87 -14.77 7.38 -9.94
N TYR A 88 -15.52 7.49 -8.84
CA TYR A 88 -16.64 6.60 -8.53
C TYR A 88 -17.72 6.54 -9.62
N THR A 89 -17.89 7.60 -10.42
CA THR A 89 -18.91 7.64 -11.49
C THR A 89 -18.54 6.79 -12.70
N ARG A 90 -17.25 6.48 -12.85
CA ARG A 90 -16.77 5.63 -13.96
C ARG A 90 -17.06 4.16 -13.71
N HIS A 91 -17.42 3.80 -12.47
CA HIS A 91 -17.69 2.43 -12.05
C HIS A 91 -16.52 1.50 -12.34
N TYR A 92 -15.30 1.93 -11.95
CA TYR A 92 -14.10 1.10 -12.08
C TYR A 92 -14.23 -0.20 -11.27
N THR A 93 -14.73 -0.09 -10.03
CA THR A 93 -15.13 -1.23 -9.20
C THR A 93 -16.65 -1.25 -9.11
N VAL A 94 -17.25 -2.41 -9.36
CA VAL A 94 -18.68 -2.67 -9.25
C VAL A 94 -18.92 -3.80 -8.24
N THR A 95 -20.07 -3.79 -7.58
CA THR A 95 -20.50 -4.89 -6.72
C THR A 95 -20.73 -6.15 -7.55
N ASP A 96 -20.33 -7.30 -7.03
CA ASP A 96 -20.55 -8.61 -7.63
C ASP A 96 -21.05 -9.57 -6.55
N ASP A 97 -22.17 -10.25 -6.78
CA ASP A 97 -22.81 -11.07 -5.74
C ASP A 97 -21.99 -12.34 -5.39
N ILE A 98 -21.11 -12.78 -6.29
CA ILE A 98 -20.31 -14.01 -6.13
C ILE A 98 -18.91 -13.66 -5.63
N LEU A 99 -18.30 -12.61 -6.18
CA LEU A 99 -16.92 -12.20 -5.88
C LEU A 99 -16.85 -11.09 -4.82
N GLY A 100 -17.99 -10.54 -4.41
CA GLY A 100 -18.12 -9.35 -3.58
C GLY A 100 -18.00 -8.05 -4.39
N TYR A 101 -16.97 -7.96 -5.23
CA TYR A 101 -16.74 -6.85 -6.15
C TYR A 101 -15.95 -7.32 -7.36
N ALA A 102 -16.01 -6.58 -8.47
CA ALA A 102 -15.33 -6.89 -9.74
C ALA A 102 -15.01 -5.60 -10.52
N PRO A 103 -14.12 -5.62 -11.53
CA PRO A 103 -13.91 -4.47 -12.40
C PRO A 103 -15.12 -4.20 -13.31
N GLY A 104 -15.35 -2.93 -13.65
CA GLY A 104 -16.32 -2.54 -14.66
C GLY A 104 -15.95 -3.08 -16.04
N LYS A 105 -16.87 -3.80 -16.69
CA LYS A 105 -16.61 -4.53 -17.95
C LYS A 105 -16.56 -3.62 -19.19
N GLY A 106 -15.75 -4.02 -20.18
CA GLY A 106 -15.77 -3.46 -21.54
C GLY A 106 -15.31 -2.02 -21.66
N LYS A 107 -14.43 -1.57 -20.75
CA LYS A 107 -13.99 -0.17 -20.65
C LYS A 107 -12.48 -0.10 -20.39
N ALA A 108 -11.89 0.99 -20.81
CA ALA A 108 -10.54 1.39 -20.41
C ALA A 108 -10.64 2.43 -19.29
N PHE A 109 -9.78 2.27 -18.27
CA PHE A 109 -9.71 3.15 -17.10
C PHE A 109 -8.30 3.70 -16.96
N THR A 110 -8.19 5.01 -16.79
CA THR A 110 -6.92 5.67 -16.47
C THR A 110 -6.64 5.61 -14.98
N SER A 111 -5.38 5.36 -14.60
CA SER A 111 -4.90 5.39 -13.22
C SER A 111 -3.57 6.12 -13.17
N ILE A 112 -3.54 7.24 -12.44
CA ILE A 112 -2.33 8.02 -12.24
C ILE A 112 -2.04 8.05 -10.75
N LYS A 113 -0.85 7.65 -10.34
CA LYS A 113 -0.42 7.68 -8.93
C LYS A 113 0.69 8.69 -8.74
N PHE A 114 0.55 9.54 -7.73
CA PHE A 114 1.55 10.51 -7.30
C PHE A 114 2.07 10.20 -5.90
N LEU A 115 3.33 10.54 -5.64
CA LEU A 115 3.94 10.66 -4.31
C LEU A 115 4.36 12.11 -4.12
N GLY A 116 3.56 12.88 -3.37
CA GLY A 116 3.66 14.33 -3.38
C GLY A 116 3.38 14.88 -4.78
N GLU A 117 4.34 15.63 -5.35
CA GLU A 117 4.27 16.17 -6.71
C GLU A 117 4.86 15.23 -7.77
N LYS A 118 5.49 14.13 -7.35
CA LYS A 118 6.14 13.19 -8.29
C LYS A 118 5.12 12.19 -8.81
N GLU A 119 4.90 12.19 -10.13
CA GLU A 119 4.18 11.10 -10.80
C GLU A 119 4.98 9.80 -10.65
N LEU A 120 4.38 8.78 -10.04
CA LEU A 120 4.94 7.43 -9.94
C LEU A 120 4.62 6.62 -11.19
N TYR A 121 3.37 6.70 -11.66
CA TYR A 121 2.94 6.10 -12.93
C TYR A 121 1.68 6.79 -13.46
N ASN A 122 1.47 6.65 -14.76
CA ASN A 122 0.26 7.00 -15.49
C ASN A 122 -0.01 5.89 -16.50
N VAL A 123 -1.06 5.10 -16.24
CA VAL A 123 -1.32 3.85 -16.97
C VAL A 123 -2.79 3.72 -17.33
N THR A 124 -3.05 2.92 -18.36
CA THR A 124 -4.40 2.55 -18.76
C THR A 124 -4.66 1.07 -18.48
N TYR A 125 -5.76 0.80 -17.79
CA TYR A 125 -6.27 -0.53 -17.50
C TYR A 125 -7.42 -0.84 -18.45
N THR A 126 -7.18 -1.71 -19.44
CA THR A 126 -8.27 -2.17 -20.32
C THR A 126 -8.92 -3.41 -19.72
N ILE A 127 -10.21 -3.30 -19.40
CA ILE A 127 -11.04 -4.42 -18.95
C ILE A 127 -11.89 -4.87 -20.14
N ASP A 128 -11.77 -6.14 -20.50
CA ASP A 128 -12.51 -6.71 -21.62
C ASP A 128 -14.00 -6.88 -21.29
N ILE A 129 -14.77 -7.34 -22.28
CA ILE A 129 -16.22 -7.54 -22.11
C ILE A 129 -16.57 -8.66 -21.11
N LYS A 130 -15.61 -9.56 -20.84
CA LYS A 130 -15.76 -10.65 -19.87
C LYS A 130 -15.51 -10.16 -18.45
N GLY A 131 -14.93 -8.97 -18.28
CA GLY A 131 -14.58 -8.40 -16.98
C GLY A 131 -13.19 -8.80 -16.53
N LEU A 132 -12.31 -9.16 -17.46
CA LEU A 132 -10.93 -9.52 -17.17
C LEU A 132 -9.96 -8.46 -17.70
N ARG A 133 -8.77 -8.39 -17.11
CA ARG A 133 -7.71 -7.52 -17.65
C ARG A 133 -7.30 -8.01 -19.04
N ALA A 134 -7.26 -7.08 -20.00
CA ALA A 134 -6.99 -7.41 -21.39
C ALA A 134 -5.61 -8.04 -21.59
N GLY A 135 -5.58 -9.19 -22.27
CA GLY A 135 -4.36 -9.88 -22.69
C GLY A 135 -3.94 -9.53 -24.13
N PRO A 136 -2.81 -10.07 -24.61
CA PRO A 136 -2.34 -9.87 -25.97
C PRO A 136 -3.31 -10.49 -26.98
N GLN A 137 -3.64 -9.74 -28.04
CA GLN A 137 -4.49 -10.24 -29.11
C GLN A 137 -3.66 -10.93 -30.20
N TYR A 138 -3.97 -12.19 -30.49
CA TYR A 138 -3.42 -12.91 -31.63
C TYR A 138 -4.50 -13.13 -32.68
N LYS A 139 -4.43 -12.37 -33.78
CA LYS A 139 -5.23 -12.66 -34.97
C LYS A 139 -4.62 -13.89 -35.66
N ASN A 140 -5.38 -14.97 -35.79
CA ASN A 140 -5.07 -16.16 -36.61
C ASN A 140 -4.13 -17.23 -36.00
N LYS A 141 -4.34 -17.65 -34.75
CA LYS A 141 -3.75 -18.90 -34.25
C LYS A 141 -4.80 -19.79 -33.61
N GLU A 142 -4.84 -21.04 -34.02
CA GLU A 142 -5.47 -22.11 -33.25
C GLU A 142 -4.68 -22.26 -31.94
N THR A 143 -5.26 -21.77 -30.85
CA THR A 143 -4.65 -21.90 -29.53
C THR A 143 -4.78 -23.36 -29.08
N THR A 144 -3.76 -23.86 -28.37
CA THR A 144 -3.73 -25.27 -27.89
C THR A 144 -4.34 -25.45 -26.50
N GLY A 145 -4.93 -24.37 -25.96
CA GLY A 145 -5.58 -24.30 -24.65
C GLY A 145 -5.32 -22.95 -23.97
N CYS A 146 -5.45 -22.88 -22.64
CA CYS A 146 -5.30 -21.62 -21.88
C CYS A 146 -4.39 -21.71 -20.66
N ILE A 147 -3.93 -20.53 -20.25
CA ILE A 147 -3.32 -20.28 -18.94
C ILE A 147 -4.21 -19.30 -18.18
N LEU A 148 -4.59 -19.69 -16.97
CA LEU A 148 -5.40 -18.87 -16.07
C LEU A 148 -4.50 -18.26 -15.00
N PHE A 149 -4.64 -16.96 -14.76
CA PHE A 149 -3.96 -16.24 -13.70
C PHE A 149 -4.98 -15.77 -12.66
N PHE A 150 -4.70 -16.05 -11.40
CA PHE A 150 -5.51 -15.65 -10.24
C PHE A 150 -4.63 -14.90 -9.25
N GLY A 151 -5.21 -13.96 -8.52
CA GLY A 151 -4.47 -13.21 -7.51
C GLY A 151 -5.00 -11.81 -7.29
N ASP A 152 -4.17 -10.98 -6.68
CA ASP A 152 -4.50 -9.62 -6.28
C ASP A 152 -4.08 -8.58 -7.34
N SER A 153 -3.75 -7.37 -6.88
CA SER A 153 -3.20 -6.27 -7.68
C SER A 153 -1.90 -6.61 -8.40
N PHE A 154 -1.08 -7.54 -7.89
CA PHE A 154 0.16 -7.96 -8.57
C PHE A 154 -0.14 -8.78 -9.82
N THR A 155 -1.12 -9.68 -9.74
CA THR A 155 -1.57 -10.46 -10.90
C THR A 155 -2.33 -9.57 -11.88
N PHE A 156 -3.16 -8.66 -11.39
CA PHE A 156 -3.84 -7.67 -12.21
C PHE A 156 -2.87 -6.75 -12.97
N GLY A 157 -1.73 -6.41 -12.35
CA GLY A 157 -0.74 -5.48 -12.89
C GLY A 157 -1.05 -4.03 -12.54
N GLU A 158 -1.32 -3.74 -11.27
CA GLU A 158 -1.45 -2.37 -10.79
C GLU A 158 -0.18 -1.56 -11.07
N GLY A 159 -0.36 -0.34 -11.59
CA GLY A 159 0.73 0.53 -12.00
C GLY A 159 1.39 0.14 -13.33
N LEU A 160 0.84 -0.83 -14.07
CA LEU A 160 1.35 -1.30 -15.36
C LEU A 160 0.33 -1.09 -16.48
N ASN A 161 0.81 -0.72 -17.67
CA ASN A 161 -0.01 -0.79 -18.88
C ASN A 161 -0.29 -2.25 -19.25
N ASP A 162 -1.33 -2.48 -20.05
CA ASP A 162 -1.76 -3.84 -20.42
C ASP A 162 -0.61 -4.71 -20.92
N ASN A 163 0.28 -4.13 -21.74
CA ASN A 163 1.41 -4.82 -22.36
C ASN A 163 2.60 -5.12 -21.43
N GLU A 164 2.55 -4.63 -20.18
CA GLU A 164 3.62 -4.76 -19.20
C GLU A 164 3.26 -5.76 -18.08
N THR A 165 1.99 -6.19 -18.02
CA THR A 165 1.53 -7.14 -16.99
C THR A 165 2.17 -8.53 -17.17
N LEU A 166 2.40 -9.24 -16.06
CA LEU A 166 2.93 -10.60 -16.10
C LEU A 166 2.10 -11.53 -17.01
N PRO A 167 0.75 -11.60 -16.89
CA PRO A 167 -0.07 -12.42 -17.78
C PRO A 167 0.11 -12.04 -19.25
N TYR A 168 0.18 -10.73 -19.57
CA TYR A 168 0.40 -10.29 -20.94
C TYR A 168 1.76 -10.76 -21.49
N ILE A 169 2.82 -10.56 -20.71
CA ILE A 169 4.17 -10.99 -21.09
C ILE A 169 4.22 -12.50 -21.32
N VAL A 170 3.54 -13.31 -20.48
CA VAL A 170 3.45 -14.76 -20.69
C VAL A 170 2.75 -15.10 -22.01
N GLY A 171 1.66 -14.41 -22.36
CA GLY A 171 1.03 -14.55 -23.67
C GLY A 171 2.00 -14.27 -24.82
N MET A 172 2.76 -13.18 -24.72
CA MET A 172 3.82 -12.82 -25.67
C MET A 172 4.92 -13.88 -25.79
N LYS A 173 5.40 -14.42 -24.65
CA LYS A 173 6.45 -15.44 -24.63
C LYS A 173 5.98 -16.78 -25.19
N THR A 174 4.71 -17.13 -25.02
CA THR A 174 4.11 -18.33 -25.60
C THR A 174 3.72 -18.16 -27.08
N ARG A 175 3.89 -16.94 -27.63
CA ARG A 175 3.60 -16.60 -29.04
C ARG A 175 2.18 -16.97 -29.46
N GLY A 176 1.20 -16.84 -28.57
CA GLY A 176 -0.19 -17.20 -28.81
C GLY A 176 -0.46 -18.70 -28.85
N LYS A 177 0.43 -19.54 -28.30
CA LYS A 177 0.16 -20.98 -28.10
C LYS A 177 -0.98 -21.20 -27.10
N TYR A 178 -1.10 -20.33 -26.11
CA TYR A 178 -2.15 -20.36 -25.10
C TYR A 178 -2.93 -19.05 -25.07
N THR A 179 -4.24 -19.13 -24.90
CA THR A 179 -5.06 -17.98 -24.52
C THR A 179 -4.78 -17.65 -23.05
N ILE A 180 -4.59 -16.37 -22.74
CA ILE A 180 -4.31 -15.91 -21.38
C ILE A 180 -5.57 -15.29 -20.79
N TYR A 181 -5.95 -15.72 -19.58
CA TYR A 181 -7.03 -15.14 -18.80
C TYR A 181 -6.47 -14.59 -17.49
N ASN A 182 -6.71 -13.31 -17.22
CA ASN A 182 -6.31 -12.65 -15.99
C ASN A 182 -7.52 -12.38 -15.09
N PHE A 183 -7.76 -13.28 -14.14
CA PHE A 183 -8.78 -13.18 -13.09
C PHE A 183 -8.30 -12.41 -11.86
N GLY A 184 -7.09 -11.84 -11.89
CA GLY A 184 -6.61 -11.02 -10.79
C GLY A 184 -7.33 -9.69 -10.71
N PHE A 185 -7.56 -9.20 -9.50
CA PHE A 185 -8.09 -7.86 -9.26
C PHE A 185 -7.62 -7.31 -7.91
N HIS A 186 -7.67 -5.99 -7.72
CA HIS A 186 -7.13 -5.35 -6.52
C HIS A 186 -7.69 -5.96 -5.23
N GLY A 187 -6.82 -6.44 -4.34
CA GLY A 187 -7.20 -7.00 -3.04
C GLY A 187 -7.82 -8.40 -3.07
N TYR A 188 -7.95 -9.04 -4.24
CA TYR A 188 -8.40 -10.42 -4.32
C TYR A 188 -7.43 -11.39 -3.65
N GLY A 189 -7.96 -12.41 -2.99
CA GLY A 189 -7.19 -13.50 -2.39
C GLY A 189 -7.68 -14.87 -2.84
N PRO A 190 -7.27 -15.94 -2.13
CA PRO A 190 -7.64 -17.31 -2.49
C PRO A 190 -9.15 -17.55 -2.42
N HIS A 191 -9.86 -16.76 -1.61
CA HIS A 191 -11.30 -16.84 -1.44
C HIS A 191 -12.07 -16.39 -2.68
N GLN A 192 -11.64 -15.33 -3.38
CA GLN A 192 -12.22 -14.95 -4.67
C GLN A 192 -11.89 -15.98 -5.75
N MET A 193 -10.66 -16.51 -5.78
CA MET A 193 -10.31 -17.61 -6.70
C MET A 193 -11.24 -18.81 -6.48
N LEU A 194 -11.39 -19.27 -5.23
CA LEU A 194 -12.25 -20.40 -4.91
C LEU A 194 -13.71 -20.11 -5.30
N SER A 195 -14.24 -18.94 -4.91
CA SER A 195 -15.62 -18.54 -5.25
C SER A 195 -15.86 -18.54 -6.77
N ALA A 196 -14.90 -18.01 -7.54
CA ALA A 196 -14.98 -17.98 -9.00
C ALA A 196 -15.01 -19.39 -9.63
N VAL A 197 -14.33 -20.37 -9.03
CA VAL A 197 -14.32 -21.76 -9.50
C VAL A 197 -15.60 -22.48 -9.07
N GLU A 198 -16.02 -22.35 -7.81
CA GLU A 198 -17.19 -23.06 -7.26
C GLU A 198 -18.53 -22.58 -7.82
N HIS A 199 -18.59 -21.33 -8.30
CA HIS A 199 -19.80 -20.73 -8.87
C HIS A 199 -19.72 -20.58 -10.40
N ASP A 200 -18.91 -21.41 -11.06
CA ASP A 200 -18.79 -21.48 -12.52
C ASP A 200 -18.40 -20.17 -13.22
N VAL A 201 -17.89 -19.16 -12.50
CA VAL A 201 -17.45 -17.88 -13.10
C VAL A 201 -16.33 -18.14 -14.10
N VAL A 202 -15.38 -19.00 -13.73
CA VAL A 202 -14.27 -19.40 -14.61
C VAL A 202 -14.81 -20.16 -15.83
N ASP A 203 -15.64 -21.16 -15.62
CA ASP A 203 -16.16 -22.02 -16.69
C ASP A 203 -17.06 -21.28 -17.67
N ASN A 204 -17.78 -20.25 -17.21
CA ASN A 204 -18.60 -19.38 -18.06
C ASN A 204 -17.77 -18.41 -18.93
N ILE A 205 -16.52 -18.14 -18.57
CA ILE A 205 -15.66 -17.13 -19.21
C ILE A 205 -14.60 -17.76 -20.12
N VAL A 206 -14.05 -18.90 -19.69
CA VAL A 206 -12.93 -19.59 -20.35
C VAL A 206 -13.45 -20.49 -21.46
N GLU A 207 -13.01 -20.24 -22.69
CA GLU A 207 -13.51 -20.93 -23.91
C GLU A 207 -12.59 -22.07 -24.36
N CYS A 208 -11.58 -22.42 -23.58
CA CYS A 208 -10.60 -23.44 -23.89
C CYS A 208 -10.32 -24.31 -22.67
N LYS A 209 -9.71 -25.47 -22.87
CA LYS A 209 -9.26 -26.31 -21.76
C LYS A 209 -8.09 -25.62 -21.03
N PRO A 210 -8.19 -25.34 -19.73
CA PRO A 210 -7.05 -24.83 -18.95
C PRO A 210 -5.92 -25.86 -18.93
N ASN A 211 -4.72 -25.45 -19.31
CA ASN A 211 -3.51 -26.26 -19.19
C ASN A 211 -2.78 -25.97 -17.88
N TYR A 212 -2.82 -24.70 -17.47
CA TYR A 212 -2.11 -24.20 -16.30
C TYR A 212 -2.98 -23.17 -15.58
N ALA A 213 -2.95 -23.21 -14.25
CA ALA A 213 -3.47 -22.17 -13.39
C ALA A 213 -2.32 -21.65 -12.52
N ILE A 214 -2.14 -20.34 -12.48
CA ILE A 214 -1.08 -19.66 -11.73
C ILE A 214 -1.77 -18.74 -10.71
N TYR A 215 -1.43 -18.92 -9.44
CA TYR A 215 -1.88 -18.04 -8.36
C TYR A 215 -0.72 -17.18 -7.86
N GLN A 216 -0.90 -15.86 -7.83
CA GLN A 216 0.08 -14.91 -7.30
C GLN A 216 -0.61 -13.78 -6.53
N ALA A 217 -0.36 -13.69 -5.23
CA ALA A 217 -0.78 -12.60 -4.35
C ALA A 217 0.24 -12.40 -3.22
N LEU A 218 0.22 -11.25 -2.54
CA LEU A 218 1.04 -10.96 -1.34
C LEU A 218 0.26 -11.04 -0.02
#